data_AF-A0A522FAU9-F1
#
_entry.id   AF-A0A522FAU9-F1
#
_cell.length_a   1.000
_cell.length_b   1.000
_cell.length_c   1.000
_cell.angle_alpha   90.00
_cell.angle_beta   90.00
_cell.angle_gamma   90.00
#
_symmetry.space_group_name_H-M   'P 1'
#
loop_
_entity.id
_entity.type
_entity.pdbx_description
1 polymer ?
#
loop_
_entity_poly.entity_id
_entity_poly.type
_entity_poly.pdbx_seq_one_letter_code
_entity_poly.pdbx_strand_id
1 'polypeptide(L)'
;MANEQQARSTIDLTLEQQKDLLSKMLAEAAISASEKVKKLLQMTQNSINKCFDMIGVIDSANTLVAILENFDDQNAAKPVLDSLRQKGLYRMLYRFPKYKGEDLPADDGLMQLLKASYWGVGISVLLIAAFVLSVVFAAPAWLIAITSGFFVGASVYLSGMLYGVVNDLFATQMNLPYFLLGHQPQQTSLLRTNDKVAQGVAWGMAATFGPVLIAAIAFTVITTITAFFVPIATFLLPLMTIALPLIAIGAEFYAQAKIEDNFQMVDEYGVGSNWYQRKGLDFMCPTPTEKASWFANSDRNVFGFTRVPIIGGVALVVLITLSAVSMFLPAALFTAPLWMLILPAAFSGAVALTLGGLGLYTYINRERHVDDRYNLEFDNAAVNYNLYIDEEDLPYVKSLLEKPTTAITSTPDPLQAPAHFAPLFSDGAANDAIPSETLNQQMPSTSI
;
A
#
# COMPACT_ATOMS: atom_id res chain seq x y z
N MET A 1 16.34 16.84 28.03
CA MET A 1 16.05 16.70 29.48
C MET A 1 14.88 17.58 29.87
N ALA A 2 13.68 17.19 29.44
CA ALA A 2 12.41 17.64 29.97
C ALA A 2 11.55 16.37 30.12
N ASN A 3 11.80 15.71 31.24
CA ASN A 3 11.01 14.73 32.01
C ASN A 3 10.11 13.77 31.21
N GLU A 4 10.38 12.46 31.14
CA GLU A 4 10.28 11.48 32.27
C GLU A 4 9.02 11.61 33.16
N GLN A 5 8.00 12.36 32.71
CA GLN A 5 6.72 12.54 33.42
C GLN A 5 5.51 12.00 32.66
N GLN A 6 5.69 10.93 31.90
CA GLN A 6 4.58 10.08 31.45
C GLN A 6 4.75 8.64 31.96
N ALA A 7 5.23 8.50 33.20
CA ALA A 7 4.79 7.40 34.05
C ALA A 7 3.32 7.65 34.42
N ARG A 8 2.39 7.34 33.51
CA ARG A 8 0.94 7.46 33.74
C ARG A 8 0.28 6.09 33.54
N SER A 9 0.10 5.43 34.69
CA SER A 9 -0.82 4.33 35.01
C SER A 9 -1.10 3.26 33.96
N THR A 10 -0.08 2.56 33.47
CA THR A 10 -0.30 1.17 33.07
C THR A 10 -0.56 0.37 34.35
N ILE A 11 -1.72 -0.28 34.47
CA ILE A 11 -1.87 -1.34 35.47
C ILE A 11 -0.84 -2.42 35.08
N ASP A 12 0.11 -2.72 35.97
CA ASP A 12 1.00 -3.87 35.79
C ASP A 12 0.18 -5.14 35.99
N LEU A 13 -0.35 -5.67 34.89
CA LEU A 13 -1.02 -6.97 34.87
C LEU A 13 0.02 -8.08 34.74
N THR A 14 -0.12 -9.11 35.57
CA THR A 14 0.61 -10.36 35.39
C THR A 14 0.25 -11.01 34.04
N LEU A 15 1.13 -11.87 33.51
CA LEU A 15 0.89 -12.64 32.28
C LEU A 15 -0.49 -13.31 32.29
N GLU A 16 -0.85 -13.98 33.40
CA GLU A 16 -2.13 -14.67 33.53
C GLU A 16 -3.32 -13.71 33.50
N GLN A 17 -3.21 -12.52 34.09
CA GLN A 17 -4.25 -11.49 33.99
C GLN A 17 -4.40 -10.95 32.56
N GLN A 18 -3.29 -10.80 31.82
CA GLN A 18 -3.32 -10.37 30.43
C GLN A 18 -3.95 -11.44 29.51
N LYS A 19 -3.60 -12.72 29.72
CA LYS A 19 -4.22 -13.87 29.03
C LYS A 19 -5.72 -13.96 29.29
N ASP A 20 -6.11 -13.81 30.55
CA ASP A 20 -7.50 -13.85 30.98
C ASP A 20 -8.31 -12.68 30.39
N LEU A 21 -7.74 -11.48 30.37
CA LEU A 21 -8.35 -10.29 29.76
C LEU A 21 -8.69 -10.54 28.28
N LEU A 22 -7.72 -10.97 27.48
CA LEU A 22 -7.94 -11.28 26.06
C LEU A 22 -8.95 -12.40 25.90
N SER A 23 -8.84 -13.48 26.68
CA SER A 23 -9.76 -14.61 26.63
C SER A 23 -11.21 -14.20 26.90
N LYS A 24 -11.44 -13.27 27.83
CA LYS A 24 -12.76 -12.72 28.15
C LYS A 24 -13.28 -11.78 27.05
N MET A 25 -12.42 -10.96 26.45
CA MET A 25 -12.81 -10.15 25.29
C MET A 25 -13.27 -11.02 24.11
N LEU A 26 -12.52 -12.10 23.81
CA LEU A 26 -12.92 -13.06 22.78
C LEU A 26 -14.25 -13.74 23.11
N ALA A 27 -14.49 -14.07 24.38
CA ALA A 27 -15.74 -14.66 24.82
C ALA A 27 -16.94 -13.70 24.69
N GLU A 28 -16.77 -12.41 25.01
CA GLU A 28 -17.80 -11.40 24.77
C GLU A 28 -18.09 -11.23 23.27
N ALA A 29 -17.06 -11.24 22.43
CA ALA A 29 -17.21 -11.13 20.98
C ALA A 29 -17.88 -12.37 20.35
N ALA A 30 -17.75 -13.55 20.99
CA ALA A 30 -18.36 -14.79 20.55
C ALA A 30 -19.91 -14.82 20.67
N ILE A 31 -20.49 -13.93 21.49
CA ILE A 31 -21.96 -13.90 21.73
C ILE A 31 -22.73 -13.63 20.43
N SER A 32 -22.22 -12.72 19.59
CA SER A 32 -22.83 -12.34 18.31
C SER A 32 -22.22 -13.05 17.10
N ALA A 33 -21.29 -13.98 17.32
CA ALA A 33 -20.55 -14.63 16.25
C ALA A 33 -21.33 -15.79 15.61
N SER A 34 -21.11 -16.03 14.32
CA SER A 34 -21.55 -17.26 13.66
C SER A 34 -20.78 -18.47 14.20
N GLU A 35 -21.31 -19.69 14.03
CA GLU A 35 -20.62 -20.90 14.53
C GLU A 35 -19.20 -21.08 13.94
N LYS A 36 -18.99 -20.70 12.68
CA LYS A 36 -17.66 -20.73 12.05
C LYS A 36 -16.68 -19.77 12.77
N VAL A 37 -17.13 -18.55 13.07
CA VAL A 37 -16.30 -17.55 13.77
C VAL A 37 -16.11 -17.93 15.23
N LYS A 38 -17.13 -18.48 15.92
CA LYS A 38 -16.99 -19.00 17.28
C LYS A 38 -15.91 -20.08 17.39
N LYS A 39 -15.81 -20.97 16.40
CA LYS A 39 -14.72 -21.96 16.34
C LYS A 39 -13.36 -21.27 16.32
N LEU A 40 -13.15 -20.29 15.44
CA LEU A 40 -11.89 -19.53 15.38
C LEU A 40 -11.56 -18.85 16.72
N LEU A 41 -12.56 -18.21 17.35
CA LEU A 41 -12.40 -17.57 18.65
C LEU A 41 -12.04 -18.60 19.75
N GLN A 42 -12.70 -19.75 19.77
CA GLN A 42 -12.43 -20.83 20.72
C GLN A 42 -11.02 -21.42 20.53
N MET A 43 -10.61 -21.64 19.29
CA MET A 43 -9.27 -22.13 18.98
C MET A 43 -8.19 -21.16 19.44
N THR A 44 -8.42 -19.87 19.22
CA THR A 44 -7.52 -18.80 19.66
C THR A 44 -7.46 -18.71 21.19
N GLN A 45 -8.61 -18.78 21.86
CA GLN A 45 -8.67 -18.81 23.34
C GLN A 45 -7.87 -20.00 23.90
N ASN A 46 -7.97 -21.18 23.27
CA ASN A 46 -7.18 -22.34 23.65
C ASN A 46 -5.68 -22.17 23.38
N SER A 47 -5.30 -21.48 22.29
CA SER A 47 -3.91 -21.16 21.96
C SER A 47 -3.31 -20.22 23.01
N ILE A 48 -3.99 -19.09 23.27
CA ILE A 48 -3.60 -18.10 24.28
C ILE A 48 -3.36 -18.75 25.63
N ASN A 49 -4.26 -19.63 26.08
CA ASN A 49 -4.13 -20.30 27.37
C ASN A 49 -2.90 -21.20 27.48
N LYS A 50 -2.41 -21.76 26.36
CA LYS A 50 -1.23 -22.63 26.30
C LYS A 50 0.09 -21.87 26.18
N CYS A 51 0.06 -20.56 25.87
CA CYS A 51 1.26 -19.74 25.76
C CYS A 51 1.90 -19.50 27.13
N PHE A 52 3.24 -19.50 27.15
CA PHE A 52 4.07 -19.29 28.35
C PHE A 52 4.59 -17.85 28.47
N ASP A 53 4.44 -17.04 27.42
CA ASP A 53 4.84 -15.64 27.37
C ASP A 53 3.83 -14.80 26.60
N MET A 54 3.97 -13.47 26.66
CA MET A 54 3.10 -12.55 25.93
C MET A 54 3.36 -12.53 24.42
N ILE A 55 4.54 -12.98 23.96
CA ILE A 55 4.88 -13.01 22.54
C ILE A 55 3.93 -13.98 21.83
N GLY A 56 3.81 -15.22 22.34
CA GLY A 56 2.90 -16.22 21.77
C GLY A 56 1.41 -15.84 21.92
N VAL A 57 1.07 -15.10 22.98
CA VAL A 57 -0.30 -14.59 23.19
C VAL A 57 -0.66 -13.54 22.13
N ILE A 58 0.21 -12.55 21.91
CA ILE A 58 0.02 -11.54 20.87
C ILE A 58 0.01 -12.18 19.48
N ASP A 59 0.92 -13.12 19.20
CA ASP A 59 0.96 -13.82 17.92
C ASP A 59 -0.35 -14.57 17.63
N SER A 60 -0.89 -15.27 18.63
CA SER A 60 -2.20 -15.93 18.54
C SER A 60 -3.34 -14.93 18.29
N ALA A 61 -3.35 -13.80 18.99
CA ALA A 61 -4.37 -12.76 18.83
C ALA A 61 -4.28 -12.08 17.46
N ASN A 62 -3.06 -11.76 17.00
CA ASN A 62 -2.81 -11.13 15.70
C ASN A 62 -3.19 -12.06 14.55
N THR A 63 -2.88 -13.35 14.67
CA THR A 63 -3.29 -14.38 13.70
C THR A 63 -4.81 -14.47 13.60
N LEU A 64 -5.53 -14.45 14.73
CA LEU A 64 -6.99 -14.42 14.72
C LEU A 64 -7.52 -13.17 14.02
N VAL A 65 -7.02 -11.99 14.40
CA VAL A 65 -7.46 -10.71 13.80
C VAL A 65 -7.22 -10.74 12.29
N ALA A 66 -6.05 -11.20 11.85
CA ALA A 66 -5.72 -11.37 10.44
C ALA A 66 -6.68 -12.30 9.69
N ILE A 67 -7.00 -13.46 10.27
CA ILE A 67 -7.94 -14.42 9.68
C ILE A 67 -9.34 -13.81 9.58
N LEU A 68 -9.78 -13.07 10.60
CA LEU A 68 -11.09 -12.42 10.59
C LEU A 68 -11.15 -11.29 9.56
N GLU A 69 -10.09 -10.50 9.41
CA GLU A 69 -10.00 -9.42 8.42
C GLU A 69 -10.07 -9.96 6.98
N ASN A 70 -9.46 -11.12 6.73
CA ASN A 70 -9.45 -11.78 5.42
C ASN A 70 -10.51 -12.88 5.27
N PHE A 71 -11.50 -12.94 6.17
CA PHE A 71 -12.48 -14.02 6.16
C PHE A 71 -13.41 -13.91 4.94
N ASP A 72 -13.65 -15.02 4.24
CA ASP A 72 -14.49 -15.04 3.02
C ASP A 72 -15.90 -14.48 3.26
N ASP A 73 -16.49 -14.78 4.42
CA ASP A 73 -17.80 -14.28 4.82
C ASP A 73 -17.67 -13.03 5.72
N GLN A 74 -17.48 -11.89 5.09
CA GLN A 74 -17.36 -10.59 5.77
C GLN A 74 -18.60 -10.22 6.59
N ASN A 75 -19.80 -10.72 6.22
CA ASN A 75 -21.01 -10.48 7.02
C ASN A 75 -20.95 -11.21 8.38
N ALA A 76 -20.23 -12.32 8.45
CA ALA A 76 -20.02 -13.06 9.69
C ALA A 76 -18.86 -12.50 10.53
N ALA A 77 -17.75 -12.10 9.90
CA ALA A 77 -16.55 -11.65 10.61
C ALA A 77 -16.59 -10.19 11.06
N LYS A 78 -17.14 -9.29 10.23
CA LYS A 78 -17.13 -7.84 10.49
C LYS A 78 -17.79 -7.43 11.81
N PRO A 79 -18.95 -7.98 12.23
CA PRO A 79 -19.54 -7.63 13.52
C PRO A 79 -18.65 -7.99 14.72
N VAL A 80 -17.89 -9.08 14.61
CA VAL A 80 -16.95 -9.53 15.65
C VAL A 80 -15.75 -8.60 15.70
N LEU A 81 -15.17 -8.26 14.55
CA LEU A 81 -14.07 -7.29 14.45
C LEU A 81 -14.47 -5.90 14.95
N ASP A 82 -15.65 -5.41 14.56
CA ASP A 82 -16.17 -4.12 15.01
C ASP A 82 -16.40 -4.11 16.53
N SER A 83 -16.91 -5.21 17.09
CA SER A 83 -17.02 -5.37 18.55
C SER A 83 -15.66 -5.31 19.24
N LEU A 84 -14.69 -6.10 18.78
CA LEU A 84 -13.33 -6.12 19.35
C LEU A 84 -12.65 -4.74 19.23
N ARG A 85 -12.82 -4.04 18.11
CA ARG A 85 -12.31 -2.68 17.90
C ARG A 85 -12.96 -1.67 18.85
N GLN A 86 -14.29 -1.69 18.97
CA GLN A 86 -15.01 -0.81 19.90
C GLN A 86 -14.59 -1.03 21.35
N LYS A 87 -14.22 -2.26 21.70
CA LYS A 87 -13.69 -2.63 23.03
C LYS A 87 -12.20 -2.33 23.21
N GLY A 88 -11.54 -1.73 22.22
CA GLY A 88 -10.15 -1.29 22.32
C GLY A 88 -9.12 -2.39 22.12
N LEU A 89 -9.48 -3.55 21.53
CA LEU A 89 -8.52 -4.64 21.30
C LEU A 89 -7.27 -4.16 20.57
N TYR A 90 -7.45 -3.41 19.49
CA TYR A 90 -6.33 -2.90 18.69
C TYR A 90 -5.45 -1.96 19.53
N ARG A 91 -6.03 -0.99 20.24
CA ARG A 91 -5.26 -0.11 21.15
C ARG A 91 -4.52 -0.88 22.24
N MET A 92 -5.09 -1.97 22.74
CA MET A 92 -4.47 -2.80 23.77
C MET A 92 -3.34 -3.70 23.25
N LEU A 93 -3.48 -4.23 22.04
CA LEU A 93 -2.46 -5.08 21.40
C LEU A 93 -1.33 -4.24 20.78
N TYR A 94 -1.68 -3.09 20.21
CA TYR A 94 -0.78 -2.26 19.43
C TYR A 94 -0.51 -0.96 20.18
N ARG A 95 0.68 -0.89 20.78
CA ARG A 95 1.15 0.25 21.56
C ARG A 95 1.13 1.55 20.72
N PHE A 96 0.56 2.62 21.27
CA PHE A 96 0.46 3.99 20.73
C PHE A 96 -0.49 4.23 19.53
N PRO A 97 -1.77 4.58 19.79
CA PRO A 97 -2.59 5.37 18.85
C PRO A 97 -2.26 6.88 18.88
N LYS A 98 -1.36 7.31 19.77
CA LYS A 98 -1.10 8.73 20.08
C LYS A 98 0.39 9.05 20.00
N TYR A 99 0.70 9.81 18.95
CA TYR A 99 1.82 10.75 18.76
C TYR A 99 3.04 10.30 17.96
N LYS A 100 2.97 10.68 16.67
CA LYS A 100 4.07 11.15 15.80
C LYS A 100 5.25 10.20 15.66
N GLY A 101 5.12 9.30 14.68
CA GLY A 101 6.28 8.77 13.96
C GLY A 101 7.22 9.92 13.57
N GLU A 102 8.52 9.64 13.48
CA GLU A 102 9.53 10.66 13.23
C GLU A 102 9.16 11.51 11.99
N ASP A 103 9.36 12.83 12.08
CA ASP A 103 9.21 13.67 10.89
C ASP A 103 10.30 13.19 9.93
N LEU A 104 9.91 12.75 8.73
CA LEU A 104 10.88 12.61 7.66
C LEU A 104 11.67 13.94 7.58
N PRO A 105 13.00 13.88 7.44
CA PRO A 105 13.79 15.07 7.24
C PRO A 105 13.17 15.95 6.15
N ALA A 106 13.21 17.28 6.31
CA ALA A 106 12.57 18.19 5.36
C ALA A 106 13.15 18.05 3.93
N ASP A 107 14.36 17.51 3.84
CA ASP A 107 15.12 17.16 2.64
C ASP A 107 14.94 15.69 2.20
N ASP A 108 14.02 14.93 2.79
CA ASP A 108 13.72 13.57 2.36
C ASP A 108 13.32 13.52 0.87
N GLY A 109 13.95 12.61 0.14
CA GLY A 109 13.78 12.49 -1.30
C GLY A 109 12.34 12.17 -1.70
N LEU A 110 11.65 11.29 -0.97
CA LEU A 110 10.27 10.90 -1.31
C LEU A 110 9.30 12.05 -1.05
N MET A 111 9.50 12.81 0.03
CA MET A 111 8.70 14.00 0.31
C MET A 111 8.89 15.10 -0.75
N GLN A 112 10.12 15.28 -1.26
CA GLN A 112 10.40 16.19 -2.36
C GLN A 112 9.72 15.73 -3.65
N LEU A 113 9.79 14.43 -3.97
CA LEU A 113 9.12 13.86 -5.13
C LEU A 113 7.61 14.05 -5.04
N LEU A 114 6.99 13.78 -3.89
CA LEU A 114 5.55 14.00 -3.67
C LEU A 114 5.14 15.45 -3.93
N LYS A 115 5.89 16.42 -3.40
CA LYS A 115 5.64 17.85 -3.62
C LYS A 115 5.79 18.21 -5.10
N ALA A 116 6.85 17.73 -5.75
CA ALA A 116 7.08 17.96 -7.17
C ALA A 116 5.96 17.36 -8.03
N SER A 117 5.41 16.20 -7.63
CA SER A 117 4.29 15.57 -8.31
C SER A 117 3.06 16.48 -8.38
N TYR A 118 2.69 17.10 -7.25
CA TYR A 118 1.57 18.05 -7.19
C TYR A 118 1.84 19.37 -7.91
N TRP A 119 3.08 19.88 -7.89
CA TRP A 119 3.46 21.01 -8.73
C TRP A 119 3.25 20.70 -10.22
N GLY A 120 3.65 19.52 -10.67
CA GLY A 120 3.40 19.09 -12.04
C GLY A 120 1.91 18.96 -12.39
N VAL A 121 1.05 18.54 -11.45
CA VAL A 121 -0.42 18.57 -11.66
C VAL A 121 -0.89 20.01 -11.90
N GLY A 122 -0.44 20.96 -11.07
CA GLY A 122 -0.78 22.38 -11.24
C GLY A 122 -0.30 22.96 -12.58
N ILE A 123 0.94 22.65 -12.98
CA ILE A 123 1.49 23.06 -14.29
C ILE A 123 0.68 22.46 -15.43
N SER A 124 0.33 21.17 -15.36
CA SER A 124 -0.48 20.49 -16.37
C SER A 124 -1.84 21.16 -16.59
N VAL A 125 -2.50 21.63 -15.53
CA VAL A 125 -3.76 22.39 -15.64
C VAL A 125 -3.56 23.67 -16.46
N LEU A 126 -2.48 24.41 -16.21
CA LEU A 126 -2.17 25.63 -16.96
C LEU A 126 -1.86 25.34 -18.44
N LEU A 127 -1.13 24.26 -18.71
CA LEU A 127 -0.82 23.85 -20.09
C LEU A 127 -2.06 23.41 -20.86
N ILE A 128 -2.97 22.68 -20.22
CA ILE A 128 -4.26 22.29 -20.82
C ILE A 128 -5.11 23.53 -21.10
N ALA A 129 -5.20 24.46 -20.15
CA ALA A 129 -5.93 25.72 -20.35
C ALA A 129 -5.34 26.53 -21.50
N ALA A 130 -4.00 26.65 -21.60
CA ALA A 130 -3.33 27.33 -22.69
C ALA A 130 -3.67 26.72 -24.06
N PHE A 131 -3.70 25.38 -24.15
CA PHE A 131 -4.14 24.70 -25.37
C PHE A 131 -5.59 24.98 -25.72
N VAL A 132 -6.53 24.79 -24.78
CA VAL A 132 -7.96 25.06 -25.01
C VAL A 132 -8.17 26.50 -25.48
N LEU A 133 -7.55 27.48 -24.82
CA LEU A 133 -7.62 28.88 -25.22
C LEU A 133 -7.03 29.11 -26.61
N SER A 134 -5.88 28.52 -26.92
CA SER A 134 -5.25 28.67 -28.25
C SER A 134 -6.13 28.15 -29.39
N VAL A 135 -6.88 27.07 -29.15
CA VAL A 135 -7.81 26.52 -30.15
C VAL A 135 -9.08 27.35 -30.24
N VAL A 136 -9.68 27.71 -29.10
CA VAL A 136 -10.92 28.51 -29.04
C VAL A 136 -10.75 29.87 -29.70
N PHE A 137 -9.61 30.53 -29.51
CA PHE A 137 -9.30 31.83 -30.10
C PHE A 137 -8.62 31.76 -31.47
N ALA A 138 -8.56 30.57 -32.09
CA ALA A 138 -7.97 30.35 -33.41
C ALA A 138 -6.56 30.97 -33.54
N ALA A 139 -5.70 30.68 -32.57
CA ALA A 139 -4.33 31.15 -32.54
C ALA A 139 -3.54 30.77 -33.82
N PRO A 140 -2.42 31.46 -34.12
CA PRO A 140 -1.57 31.09 -35.23
C PRO A 140 -1.13 29.62 -35.18
N ALA A 141 -0.97 29.00 -36.34
CA ALA A 141 -0.67 27.55 -36.45
C ALA A 141 0.55 27.11 -35.65
N TRP A 142 1.62 27.93 -35.61
CA TRP A 142 2.81 27.63 -34.82
C TRP A 142 2.54 27.59 -33.31
N LEU A 143 1.63 28.44 -32.82
CA LEU A 143 1.25 28.47 -31.41
C LEU A 143 0.37 27.26 -31.07
N ILE A 144 -0.56 26.90 -31.95
CA ILE A 144 -1.39 25.68 -31.82
C ILE A 144 -0.50 24.43 -31.79
N ALA A 145 0.54 24.35 -32.61
CA ALA A 145 1.46 23.20 -32.61
C ALA A 145 2.23 23.07 -31.27
N ILE A 146 2.72 24.19 -30.73
CA ILE A 146 3.40 24.22 -29.43
C ILE A 146 2.44 23.84 -28.31
N THR A 147 1.26 24.47 -28.24
CA THR A 147 0.29 24.20 -27.18
C THR A 147 -0.29 22.78 -27.27
N SER A 148 -0.38 22.19 -28.46
CA SER A 148 -0.75 20.78 -28.65
C SER A 148 0.25 19.83 -28.00
N GLY A 149 1.56 20.06 -28.18
CA GLY A 149 2.58 19.24 -27.52
C GLY A 149 2.59 19.41 -26.00
N PHE A 150 2.35 20.63 -25.50
CA PHE A 150 2.17 20.86 -24.06
C PHE A 150 0.93 20.16 -23.51
N PHE A 151 -0.20 20.21 -24.23
CA PHE A 151 -1.41 19.50 -23.86
C PHE A 151 -1.17 17.99 -23.76
N VAL A 152 -0.49 17.40 -24.73
CA VAL A 152 -0.21 15.96 -24.74
C VAL A 152 0.75 15.57 -23.63
N GLY A 153 1.83 16.32 -23.40
CA GLY A 153 2.71 16.06 -22.26
C GLY A 153 2.02 16.19 -20.92
N ALA A 154 1.17 17.21 -20.75
CA ALA A 154 0.34 17.39 -19.56
C ALA A 154 -0.62 16.20 -19.36
N SER A 155 -1.22 15.71 -20.44
CA SER A 155 -2.13 14.56 -20.42
C SER A 155 -1.38 13.27 -20.02
N VAL A 156 -0.21 13.02 -20.62
CA VAL A 156 0.67 11.89 -20.27
C VAL A 156 1.10 11.97 -18.80
N TYR A 157 1.46 13.17 -18.33
CA TYR A 157 1.83 13.40 -16.94
C TYR A 157 0.67 13.03 -16.00
N LEU A 158 -0.52 13.59 -16.23
CA LEU A 158 -1.70 13.35 -15.40
C LEU A 158 -2.13 11.89 -15.41
N SER A 159 -2.16 11.23 -16.57
CA SER A 159 -2.50 9.81 -16.66
C SER A 159 -1.45 8.90 -16.02
N GLY A 160 -0.16 9.23 -16.12
CA GLY A 160 0.92 8.50 -15.45
C GLY A 160 0.83 8.59 -13.93
N MET A 161 0.53 9.79 -13.41
CA MET A 161 0.29 10.00 -11.97
C MET A 161 -0.94 9.23 -11.49
N LEU A 162 -2.04 9.29 -12.26
CA LEU A 162 -3.26 8.54 -11.93
C LEU A 162 -3.01 7.03 -11.94
N TYR A 163 -2.24 6.51 -12.90
CA TYR A 163 -1.79 5.12 -12.89
C TYR A 163 -1.05 4.79 -11.59
N GLY A 164 -0.08 5.61 -11.17
CA GLY A 164 0.65 5.41 -9.92
C GLY A 164 -0.25 5.37 -8.70
N VAL A 165 -1.17 6.34 -8.59
CA VAL A 165 -2.14 6.41 -7.49
C VAL A 165 -3.06 5.19 -7.48
N VAL A 166 -3.64 4.81 -8.63
CA VAL A 166 -4.56 3.66 -8.69
C VAL A 166 -3.82 2.36 -8.36
N ASN A 167 -2.61 2.18 -8.91
CA ASN A 167 -1.75 1.05 -8.60
C ASN A 167 -1.51 0.96 -7.10
N ASP A 168 -1.05 2.04 -6.46
CA ASP A 168 -0.66 1.98 -5.04
C ASP A 168 -1.86 1.98 -4.08
N LEU A 169 -3.02 2.48 -4.51
CA LEU A 169 -4.28 2.24 -3.81
C LEU A 169 -4.63 0.75 -3.76
N PHE A 170 -4.48 0.01 -4.87
CA PHE A 170 -4.72 -1.44 -4.82
C PHE A 170 -3.75 -2.16 -3.86
N ALA A 171 -2.47 -1.82 -3.87
CA ALA A 171 -1.52 -2.52 -3.01
C ALA A 171 -1.68 -2.16 -1.54
N THR A 172 -2.02 -0.91 -1.22
CA THR A 172 -2.28 -0.54 0.17
C THR A 172 -3.54 -1.21 0.72
N GLN A 173 -4.53 -1.48 -0.14
CA GLN A 173 -5.68 -2.30 0.23
C GLN A 173 -5.27 -3.74 0.53
N MET A 174 -4.47 -4.34 -0.34
CA MET A 174 -4.01 -5.74 -0.22
C MET A 174 -3.00 -5.95 0.91
N ASN A 175 -1.98 -5.09 1.00
CA ASN A 175 -0.92 -5.19 1.99
C ASN A 175 -0.29 -3.80 2.26
N LEU A 176 -0.86 -3.09 3.23
CA LEU A 176 -0.32 -1.82 3.73
C LEU A 176 1.14 -1.90 4.22
N PRO A 177 1.59 -2.98 4.91
CA PRO A 177 2.95 -3.09 5.42
C PRO A 177 4.05 -2.89 4.36
N TYR A 178 3.76 -3.22 3.10
CA TYR A 178 4.64 -2.93 1.96
C TYR A 178 5.09 -1.46 1.87
N PHE A 179 4.24 -0.53 2.28
CA PHE A 179 4.49 0.92 2.23
C PHE A 179 4.99 1.49 3.55
N LEU A 180 4.66 0.84 4.67
CA LEU A 180 5.08 1.30 5.99
C LEU A 180 6.51 0.88 6.30
N LEU A 181 6.92 -0.30 5.84
CA LEU A 181 8.26 -0.85 6.03
C LEU A 181 9.25 -0.41 4.94
N GLY A 182 8.75 0.28 3.90
CA GLY A 182 9.54 0.76 2.76
C GLY A 182 10.02 -0.37 1.84
N HIS A 183 10.52 0.00 0.65
CA HIS A 183 11.11 -0.95 -0.30
C HIS A 183 12.61 -1.11 -0.10
N GLN A 184 13.25 -0.13 0.55
CA GLN A 184 14.69 -0.10 0.81
C GLN A 184 14.98 0.04 2.31
N PRO A 185 16.15 -0.42 2.79
CA PRO A 185 16.53 -0.32 4.21
C PRO A 185 16.51 1.10 4.80
N GLN A 186 16.57 2.12 3.96
CA GLN A 186 16.60 3.53 4.37
C GLN A 186 15.24 4.22 4.25
N GLN A 187 14.21 3.55 3.70
CA GLN A 187 12.89 4.15 3.49
C GLN A 187 12.00 3.89 4.69
N THR A 188 11.67 4.95 5.42
CA THR A 188 10.56 4.94 6.38
C THR A 188 9.26 5.31 5.67
N SER A 189 8.12 5.16 6.37
CA SER A 189 6.82 5.55 5.83
C SER A 189 6.81 7.01 5.35
N LEU A 190 6.24 7.27 4.18
CA LEU A 190 6.14 8.61 3.56
C LEU A 190 5.26 9.57 4.36
N LEU A 191 4.26 9.05 5.06
CA LEU A 191 3.32 9.81 5.86
C LEU A 191 3.19 9.23 7.27
N ARG A 192 2.74 10.07 8.21
CA ARG A 192 2.47 9.70 9.61
C ARG A 192 1.05 9.14 9.77
N THR A 193 0.70 8.18 8.94
CA THR A 193 -0.64 7.60 8.93
C THR A 193 -0.60 6.13 8.51
N ASN A 194 -1.44 5.30 9.09
CA ASN A 194 -1.76 3.95 8.59
C ASN A 194 -3.04 3.97 7.74
N ASP A 195 -3.54 5.14 7.35
CA ASP A 195 -4.63 5.26 6.39
C ASP A 195 -4.15 4.77 5.02
N LYS A 196 -4.69 3.62 4.62
CA LYS A 196 -4.38 2.95 3.35
C LYS A 196 -4.54 3.88 2.16
N VAL A 197 -5.58 4.71 2.14
CA VAL A 197 -5.87 5.62 1.03
C VAL A 197 -4.82 6.73 0.97
N ALA A 198 -4.52 7.36 2.12
CA ALA A 198 -3.52 8.42 2.18
C ALA A 198 -2.13 7.91 1.79
N GLN A 199 -1.74 6.73 2.29
CA GLN A 199 -0.48 6.09 1.92
C GLN A 199 -0.43 5.75 0.43
N GLY A 200 -1.47 5.14 -0.11
CA GLY A 200 -1.52 4.73 -1.51
C GLY A 200 -1.44 5.91 -2.47
N VAL A 201 -2.13 7.01 -2.15
CA VAL A 201 -2.03 8.25 -2.94
C VAL A 201 -0.62 8.84 -2.86
N ALA A 202 -0.04 8.96 -1.67
CA ALA A 202 1.26 9.60 -1.51
C ALA A 202 2.39 8.80 -2.19
N TRP A 203 2.42 7.48 -1.98
CA TRP A 203 3.40 6.62 -2.63
C TRP A 203 3.21 6.58 -4.14
N GLY A 204 1.97 6.44 -4.61
CA GLY A 204 1.68 6.42 -6.05
C GLY A 204 2.13 7.69 -6.76
N MET A 205 1.95 8.85 -6.13
CA MET A 205 2.42 10.14 -6.65
C MET A 205 3.95 10.26 -6.60
N ALA A 206 4.59 9.86 -5.51
CA ALA A 206 6.04 10.02 -5.35
C ALA A 206 6.83 9.05 -6.23
N ALA A 207 6.44 7.77 -6.26
CA ALA A 207 7.16 6.71 -6.96
C ALA A 207 7.11 6.87 -8.49
N THR A 208 6.00 7.40 -9.02
CA THR A 208 5.84 7.57 -10.47
C THR A 208 6.41 8.87 -11.02
N PHE A 209 6.79 9.83 -10.16
CA PHE A 209 7.25 11.16 -10.58
C PHE A 209 8.32 11.13 -11.66
N GLY A 210 9.47 10.51 -11.38
CA GLY A 210 10.63 10.52 -12.26
C GLY A 210 10.34 9.94 -13.65
N PRO A 211 9.87 8.68 -13.74
CA PRO A 211 9.54 8.06 -15.03
C PRO A 211 8.47 8.84 -15.81
N VAL A 212 7.42 9.31 -15.14
CA VAL A 212 6.31 10.04 -15.78
C VAL A 212 6.76 11.42 -16.27
N LEU A 213 7.64 12.11 -15.54
CA LEU A 213 8.22 13.38 -15.99
C LEU A 213 9.02 13.21 -17.28
N ILE A 214 9.87 12.17 -17.35
CA ILE A 214 10.66 11.85 -18.55
C ILE A 214 9.71 11.56 -19.73
N ALA A 215 8.69 10.74 -19.51
CA ALA A 215 7.69 10.42 -20.52
C ALA A 215 6.94 11.68 -21.00
N ALA A 216 6.49 12.54 -20.08
CA ALA A 216 5.78 13.77 -20.42
C ALA A 216 6.65 14.70 -21.29
N ILE A 217 7.93 14.88 -20.96
CA ILE A 217 8.87 15.68 -21.75
C ILE A 217 9.04 15.07 -23.15
N ALA A 218 9.29 13.77 -23.25
CA ALA A 218 9.47 13.09 -24.53
C ALA A 218 8.22 13.22 -25.43
N PHE A 219 7.04 12.98 -24.86
CA PHE A 219 5.77 13.14 -25.57
C PHE A 219 5.50 14.58 -25.97
N THR A 220 5.83 15.58 -25.14
CA THR A 220 5.73 16.99 -25.53
C THR A 220 6.59 17.28 -26.75
N VAL A 221 7.87 16.95 -26.71
CA VAL A 221 8.82 17.26 -27.80
C VAL A 221 8.38 16.59 -29.11
N ILE A 222 8.10 15.28 -29.06
CA ILE A 222 7.73 14.51 -30.25
C ILE A 222 6.40 14.99 -30.82
N THR A 223 5.41 15.27 -29.97
CA THR A 223 4.11 15.77 -30.41
C THR A 223 4.21 17.17 -30.99
N THR A 224 4.97 18.08 -30.37
CA THR A 224 5.17 19.43 -30.91
C THR A 224 5.78 19.36 -32.32
N ILE A 225 6.86 18.58 -32.49
CA ILE A 225 7.49 18.39 -33.81
C ILE A 225 6.48 17.83 -34.80
N THR A 226 5.77 16.76 -34.40
CA THR A 226 4.77 16.11 -35.27
C THR A 226 3.65 17.07 -35.66
N ALA A 227 3.17 17.91 -34.73
CA ALA A 227 2.08 18.85 -34.97
C ALA A 227 2.44 19.94 -36.01
N PHE A 228 3.72 20.25 -36.20
CA PHE A 228 4.15 21.17 -37.28
C PHE A 228 4.03 20.56 -38.68
N PHE A 229 4.09 19.24 -38.81
CA PHE A 229 4.03 18.54 -40.10
C PHE A 229 2.69 17.84 -40.34
N VAL A 230 2.09 17.33 -39.28
CA VAL A 230 0.85 16.55 -39.29
C VAL A 230 -0.02 16.94 -38.08
N PRO A 231 -0.74 18.08 -38.14
CA PRO A 231 -1.60 18.56 -37.05
C PRO A 231 -2.74 17.62 -36.67
N ILE A 232 -3.05 16.64 -37.54
CA ILE A 232 -4.18 15.73 -37.39
C ILE A 232 -3.84 14.51 -36.50
N ALA A 233 -2.57 14.16 -36.36
CA ALA A 233 -2.17 12.99 -35.60
C ALA A 233 -2.25 13.16 -34.07
N THR A 234 -2.27 14.42 -33.62
CA THR A 234 -2.43 14.79 -32.21
C THR A 234 -3.80 14.39 -31.63
N PHE A 235 -4.79 14.10 -32.48
CA PHE A 235 -6.15 13.70 -32.07
C PHE A 235 -6.30 12.21 -31.70
N LEU A 236 -5.29 11.35 -31.98
CA LEU A 236 -5.31 9.92 -31.61
C LEU A 236 -4.73 9.65 -30.21
N LEU A 237 -3.89 10.55 -29.72
CA LEU A 237 -3.24 10.49 -28.40
C LEU A 237 -4.18 10.34 -27.18
N PRO A 238 -5.40 10.93 -27.17
CA PRO A 238 -6.32 10.81 -26.05
C PRO A 238 -6.77 9.40 -25.67
N LEU A 239 -6.89 8.51 -26.66
CA LEU A 239 -7.25 7.10 -26.41
C LEU A 239 -6.19 6.41 -25.55
N MET A 240 -4.92 6.85 -25.65
CA MET A 240 -3.82 6.28 -24.88
C MET A 240 -3.78 6.79 -23.44
N THR A 241 -4.21 8.03 -23.21
CA THR A 241 -4.37 8.58 -21.84
C THR A 241 -5.47 7.88 -21.03
N ILE A 242 -6.50 7.33 -21.69
CA ILE A 242 -7.54 6.51 -21.03
C ILE A 242 -7.03 5.08 -20.74
N ALA A 243 -6.10 4.57 -21.54
CA ALA A 243 -5.60 3.20 -21.41
C ALA A 243 -4.69 2.98 -20.18
N LEU A 244 -3.94 4.00 -19.73
CA LEU A 244 -2.99 3.86 -18.61
C LEU A 244 -3.65 3.45 -17.28
N PRO A 245 -4.77 4.06 -16.84
CA PRO A 245 -5.49 3.58 -15.65
C PRO A 245 -6.00 2.13 -15.78
N LEU A 246 -6.37 1.68 -16.98
CA LEU A 246 -6.80 0.29 -17.22
C LEU A 246 -5.64 -0.70 -17.05
N ILE A 247 -4.41 -0.28 -17.33
CA ILE A 247 -3.21 -1.10 -17.12
C ILE A 247 -2.96 -1.33 -15.62
N ALA A 248 -3.29 -0.38 -14.74
CA ALA A 248 -3.20 -0.57 -13.29
C ALA A 248 -4.15 -1.69 -12.80
N ILE A 249 -5.37 -1.77 -13.37
CA ILE A 249 -6.31 -2.85 -13.08
C ILE A 249 -5.75 -4.20 -13.56
N GLY A 250 -5.11 -4.23 -14.72
CA GLY A 250 -4.43 -5.44 -15.22
C GLY A 250 -3.27 -5.89 -14.32
N ALA A 251 -2.49 -4.94 -13.80
CA ALA A 251 -1.41 -5.21 -12.85
C ALA A 251 -1.94 -5.81 -11.53
N GLU A 252 -3.13 -5.39 -11.09
CA GLU A 252 -3.78 -5.97 -9.91
C GLU A 252 -4.17 -7.44 -10.14
N PHE A 253 -4.82 -7.76 -11.26
CA PHE A 253 -5.12 -9.16 -11.59
C PHE A 253 -3.87 -10.03 -11.68
N TYR A 254 -2.76 -9.48 -12.20
CA TYR A 254 -1.47 -10.17 -12.23
C TYR A 254 -0.93 -10.43 -10.81
N ALA A 255 -0.99 -9.44 -9.92
CA ALA A 255 -0.52 -9.57 -8.55
C ALA A 255 -1.33 -10.62 -7.77
N GLN A 256 -2.66 -10.61 -7.91
CA GLN A 256 -3.53 -11.60 -7.27
C GLN A 256 -3.21 -13.03 -7.74
N ALA A 257 -3.00 -13.22 -9.04
CA ALA A 257 -2.61 -14.51 -9.58
C ALA A 257 -1.23 -15.00 -9.08
N LYS A 258 -0.37 -14.09 -8.62
CA LYS A 258 0.97 -14.38 -8.10
C LYS A 258 1.03 -14.67 -6.61
N ILE A 259 -0.05 -14.49 -5.86
CA ILE A 259 -0.07 -14.79 -4.42
C ILE A 259 0.20 -16.28 -4.18
N GLU A 260 -0.44 -17.16 -4.97
CA GLU A 260 -0.27 -18.61 -4.85
C GLU A 260 1.16 -19.07 -5.12
N ASP A 261 1.79 -18.50 -6.16
CA ASP A 261 3.18 -18.77 -6.52
C ASP A 261 4.17 -18.35 -5.42
N ASN A 262 3.84 -17.31 -4.65
CA ASN A 262 4.70 -16.73 -3.63
C ASN A 262 4.61 -17.42 -2.26
N PHE A 263 3.69 -18.38 -2.05
CA PHE A 263 3.66 -19.15 -0.80
C PHE A 263 4.97 -19.92 -0.54
N GLN A 264 5.66 -20.35 -1.61
CA GLN A 264 6.95 -21.04 -1.49
C GLN A 264 8.07 -20.11 -1.01
N MET A 265 7.92 -18.79 -1.19
CA MET A 265 8.88 -17.79 -0.70
C MET A 265 8.62 -17.33 0.74
N VAL A 266 7.55 -17.82 1.38
CA VAL A 266 7.23 -17.50 2.78
C VAL A 266 8.21 -18.19 3.75
N ASP A 267 8.64 -19.41 3.43
CA ASP A 267 9.53 -20.21 4.28
C ASP A 267 11.02 -19.87 4.07
N GLU A 268 11.38 -19.42 2.86
CA GLU A 268 12.70 -18.89 2.55
C GLU A 268 12.64 -17.36 2.62
N TYR A 269 12.79 -16.74 3.80
CA TYR A 269 12.80 -15.27 3.96
C TYR A 269 13.52 -14.57 2.80
N GLY A 270 12.72 -14.13 1.82
CA GLY A 270 13.15 -13.97 0.44
C GLY A 270 14.27 -12.97 0.26
N VAL A 271 15.21 -13.34 -0.61
CA VAL A 271 16.28 -12.52 -1.17
C VAL A 271 15.75 -11.11 -1.46
N GLY A 272 16.25 -10.10 -0.75
CA GLY A 272 15.90 -8.69 -0.94
C GLY A 272 15.28 -7.98 0.27
N SER A 273 14.74 -8.71 1.25
CA SER A 273 14.26 -8.11 2.51
C SER A 273 15.38 -7.96 3.55
N ASN A 274 15.49 -6.79 4.16
CA ASN A 274 16.44 -6.55 5.25
C ASN A 274 15.86 -6.97 6.61
N TRP A 275 16.70 -7.01 7.65
CA TRP A 275 16.29 -7.42 8.99
C TRP A 275 15.12 -6.61 9.58
N TYR A 276 15.10 -5.29 9.35
CA TYR A 276 14.02 -4.42 9.80
C TYR A 276 12.69 -4.79 9.12
N GLN A 277 12.72 -4.99 7.80
CA GLN A 277 11.54 -5.44 7.04
C GLN A 277 11.06 -6.81 7.51
N ARG A 278 11.96 -7.79 7.73
CA ARG A 278 11.57 -9.12 8.21
C ARG A 278 10.87 -9.06 9.56
N LYS A 279 11.44 -8.31 10.51
CA LYS A 279 10.82 -8.11 11.83
C LYS A 279 9.48 -7.38 11.75
N GLY A 280 9.38 -6.37 10.89
CA GLY A 280 8.12 -5.67 10.66
C GLY A 280 7.05 -6.59 10.04
N LEU A 281 7.45 -7.47 9.12
CA LEU A 281 6.56 -8.46 8.50
C LEU A 281 6.07 -9.51 9.49
N ASP A 282 6.90 -9.97 10.41
CA ASP A 282 6.46 -10.91 11.45
C ASP A 282 5.38 -10.31 12.35
N PHE A 283 5.41 -8.98 12.55
CA PHE A 283 4.41 -8.29 13.34
C PHE A 283 3.14 -7.92 12.54
N MET A 284 3.31 -7.38 11.33
CA MET A 284 2.21 -6.82 10.54
C MET A 284 1.56 -7.80 9.56
N CYS A 285 2.27 -8.88 9.21
CA CYS A 285 1.84 -9.94 8.30
C CYS A 285 1.97 -11.31 9.00
N PRO A 286 1.20 -11.57 10.06
CA PRO A 286 1.33 -12.82 10.84
C PRO A 286 0.94 -14.06 10.04
N THR A 287 0.14 -13.93 8.98
CA THR A 287 -0.27 -15.08 8.16
C THR A 287 0.64 -15.28 6.94
N PRO A 288 0.83 -16.54 6.49
CA PRO A 288 1.54 -16.82 5.24
C PRO A 288 0.97 -16.08 4.03
N THR A 289 -0.37 -15.95 3.96
CA THR A 289 -1.07 -15.25 2.87
C THR A 289 -0.71 -13.76 2.80
N GLU A 290 -0.59 -13.10 3.95
CA GLU A 290 -0.21 -11.69 4.02
C GLU A 290 1.26 -11.48 3.66
N LYS A 291 2.14 -12.40 4.09
CA LYS A 291 3.55 -12.40 3.66
C LYS A 291 3.67 -12.61 2.15
N ALA A 292 2.94 -13.58 1.58
CA ALA A 292 2.90 -13.79 0.13
C ALA A 292 2.37 -12.57 -0.63
N SER A 293 1.38 -11.87 -0.07
CA SER A 293 0.83 -10.63 -0.64
C SER A 293 1.84 -9.48 -0.63
N TRP A 294 2.71 -9.40 0.38
CA TRP A 294 3.83 -8.45 0.38
C TRP A 294 4.81 -8.71 -0.78
N PHE A 295 5.15 -9.97 -1.04
CA PHE A 295 5.99 -10.34 -2.19
C PHE A 295 5.30 -10.09 -3.54
N ALA A 296 4.01 -10.42 -3.65
CA ALA A 296 3.22 -10.14 -4.85
C ALA A 296 3.15 -8.63 -5.17
N ASN A 297 3.09 -7.77 -4.15
CA ASN A 297 3.19 -6.32 -4.32
C ASN A 297 4.55 -5.89 -4.89
N SER A 298 5.64 -6.56 -4.49
CA SER A 298 6.97 -6.35 -5.07
C SER A 298 6.99 -6.71 -6.57
N ASP A 299 6.46 -7.87 -6.94
CA ASP A 299 6.34 -8.30 -8.35
C ASP A 299 5.52 -7.32 -9.18
N ARG A 300 4.42 -6.82 -8.62
CA ARG A 300 3.59 -5.80 -9.24
C ARG A 300 4.33 -4.50 -9.49
N ASN A 301 5.16 -4.08 -8.54
CA ASN A 301 6.03 -2.91 -8.73
C ASN A 301 7.05 -3.15 -9.87
N VAL A 302 7.65 -4.34 -9.94
CA VAL A 302 8.54 -4.73 -11.05
C VAL A 302 7.80 -4.69 -12.39
N PHE A 303 6.54 -5.16 -12.44
CA PHE A 303 5.70 -5.02 -13.63
C PHE A 303 5.51 -3.54 -14.02
N GLY A 304 5.21 -2.69 -13.04
CA GLY A 304 5.11 -1.23 -13.23
C GLY A 304 6.37 -0.62 -13.83
N PHE A 305 7.56 -0.97 -13.31
CA PHE A 305 8.83 -0.44 -13.80
C PHE A 305 9.27 -0.99 -15.16
N THR A 306 8.87 -2.21 -15.52
CA THR A 306 9.38 -2.87 -16.74
C THR A 306 8.38 -2.86 -17.88
N ARG A 307 7.10 -3.15 -17.63
CA ARG A 307 6.09 -3.35 -18.68
C ARG A 307 5.41 -2.07 -19.07
N VAL A 308 5.13 -1.17 -18.13
CA VAL A 308 4.45 0.11 -18.43
C VAL A 308 5.29 1.00 -19.34
N PRO A 309 6.62 1.15 -19.15
CA PRO A 309 7.44 1.90 -20.11
C PRO A 309 7.47 1.28 -21.51
N ILE A 310 7.46 -0.06 -21.62
CA ILE A 310 7.39 -0.75 -22.92
C ILE A 310 6.07 -0.43 -23.62
N ILE A 311 4.95 -0.50 -22.90
CA ILE A 311 3.63 -0.15 -23.44
C ILE A 311 3.61 1.32 -23.89
N GLY A 312 4.17 2.23 -23.08
CA GLY A 312 4.34 3.64 -23.44
C GLY A 312 5.20 3.86 -24.69
N GLY A 313 6.26 3.08 -24.86
CA GLY A 313 7.12 3.10 -26.04
C GLY A 313 6.42 2.60 -27.30
N VAL A 314 5.69 1.47 -27.21
CA VAL A 314 4.88 0.94 -28.33
C VAL A 314 3.80 1.95 -28.73
N ALA A 315 3.13 2.56 -27.75
CA ALA A 315 2.17 3.63 -27.95
C ALA A 315 2.78 4.80 -28.75
N LEU A 316 3.98 5.26 -28.36
CA LEU A 316 4.69 6.33 -29.07
C LEU A 316 5.05 5.96 -30.51
N VAL A 317 5.48 4.72 -30.77
CA VAL A 317 5.78 4.23 -32.12
C VAL A 317 4.52 4.18 -32.99
N VAL A 318 3.42 3.69 -32.43
CA VAL A 318 2.11 3.67 -33.11
C VAL A 318 1.68 5.08 -33.45
N LEU A 319 1.85 6.05 -32.54
CA LEU A 319 1.57 7.46 -32.80
C LEU A 319 2.37 7.97 -34.00
N ILE A 320 3.69 7.80 -34.00
CA ILE A 320 4.55 8.28 -35.10
C ILE A 320 4.12 7.65 -36.43
N THR A 321 3.82 6.35 -36.42
CA THR A 321 3.40 5.61 -37.61
C THR A 321 2.05 6.10 -38.13
N LEU A 322 1.04 6.23 -37.26
CA LEU A 322 -0.28 6.74 -37.63
C LEU A 322 -0.22 8.20 -38.10
N SER A 323 0.70 8.99 -37.53
CA SER A 323 0.99 10.35 -38.00
C SER A 323 1.55 10.34 -39.42
N ALA A 324 2.53 9.49 -39.70
CA ALA A 324 3.16 9.41 -41.02
C ALA A 324 2.19 8.95 -42.12
N VAL A 325 1.21 8.10 -41.78
CA VAL A 325 0.24 7.53 -42.73
C VAL A 325 -1.08 8.31 -42.76
N SER A 326 -1.23 9.36 -41.94
CA SER A 326 -2.51 10.08 -41.79
C SER A 326 -3.00 10.74 -43.09
N MET A 327 -2.09 11.04 -44.01
CA MET A 327 -2.43 11.58 -45.34
C MET A 327 -3.27 10.63 -46.20
N PHE A 328 -3.34 9.34 -45.82
CA PHE A 328 -4.13 8.31 -46.49
C PHE A 328 -5.44 7.97 -45.78
N LEU A 329 -5.72 8.59 -44.62
CA LEU A 329 -6.94 8.33 -43.85
C LEU A 329 -8.14 9.10 -44.43
N PRO A 330 -9.35 8.50 -44.48
CA PRO A 330 -10.54 9.17 -45.01
C PRO A 330 -10.89 10.47 -44.27
N ALA A 331 -11.23 11.52 -45.04
CA ALA A 331 -11.75 12.81 -44.54
C ALA A 331 -12.86 12.67 -43.48
N ALA A 332 -13.68 11.61 -43.59
CA ALA A 332 -14.79 11.31 -42.69
C ALA A 332 -14.38 10.81 -41.29
N LEU A 333 -13.15 10.33 -41.09
CA LEU A 333 -12.61 10.13 -39.72
C LEU A 333 -12.31 11.46 -39.02
N PHE A 334 -12.28 12.57 -39.79
CA PHE A 334 -11.91 13.90 -39.34
C PHE A 334 -13.10 14.86 -39.20
N THR A 335 -14.35 14.37 -39.32
CA THR A 335 -15.59 15.13 -39.00
C THR A 335 -15.99 15.05 -37.53
N ALA A 336 -15.19 14.37 -36.69
CA ALA A 336 -15.28 14.37 -35.22
C ALA A 336 -14.29 15.32 -34.48
N PRO A 337 -13.75 16.42 -35.06
CA PRO A 337 -12.61 17.13 -34.49
C PRO A 337 -12.94 17.85 -33.17
N LEU A 338 -14.22 18.22 -32.97
CA LEU A 338 -14.67 18.81 -31.71
C LEU A 338 -14.66 17.78 -30.57
N TRP A 339 -15.19 16.57 -30.80
CA TRP A 339 -15.22 15.51 -29.79
C TRP A 339 -13.83 14.96 -29.48
N MET A 340 -12.96 14.88 -30.49
CA MET A 340 -11.55 14.51 -30.31
C MET A 340 -10.71 15.57 -29.58
N LEU A 341 -11.27 16.75 -29.28
CA LEU A 341 -10.62 17.79 -28.47
C LEU A 341 -11.30 17.97 -27.10
N ILE A 342 -12.63 17.88 -27.06
CA ILE A 342 -13.41 18.05 -25.83
C ILE A 342 -13.24 16.87 -24.88
N LEU A 343 -13.38 15.62 -25.36
CA LEU A 343 -13.27 14.43 -24.50
C LEU A 343 -11.91 14.33 -23.80
N PRO A 344 -10.77 14.55 -24.47
CA PRO A 344 -9.45 14.45 -23.84
C PRO A 344 -9.18 15.58 -22.86
N ALA A 345 -9.59 16.81 -23.19
CA ALA A 345 -9.46 17.95 -22.30
C ALA A 345 -10.35 17.78 -21.06
N ALA A 346 -11.59 17.30 -21.23
CA ALA A 346 -12.51 17.00 -20.14
C ALA A 346 -11.98 15.85 -19.27
N PHE A 347 -11.49 14.77 -19.86
CA PHE A 347 -10.85 13.67 -19.14
C PHE A 347 -9.65 14.16 -18.34
N SER A 348 -8.72 14.88 -18.98
CA SER A 348 -7.53 15.42 -18.29
C SER A 348 -7.91 16.38 -17.16
N GLY A 349 -8.95 17.20 -17.36
CA GLY A 349 -9.51 18.04 -16.31
C GLY A 349 -10.09 17.23 -15.14
N ALA A 350 -10.83 16.16 -15.43
CA ALA A 350 -11.35 15.25 -14.41
C ALA A 350 -10.24 14.53 -13.65
N VAL A 351 -9.17 14.09 -14.33
CA VAL A 351 -8.00 13.49 -13.70
C VAL A 351 -7.29 14.50 -12.80
N ALA A 352 -7.07 15.73 -13.27
CA ALA A 352 -6.45 16.78 -12.47
C ALA A 352 -7.26 17.11 -11.20
N LEU A 353 -8.59 17.22 -11.32
CA LEU A 353 -9.48 17.40 -10.17
C LEU A 353 -9.44 16.21 -9.20
N THR A 354 -9.39 14.99 -9.73
CA THR A 354 -9.29 13.77 -8.93
C THR A 354 -7.99 13.75 -8.14
N LEU A 355 -6.85 13.97 -8.80
CA LEU A 355 -5.53 14.03 -8.16
C LEU A 355 -5.46 15.18 -7.14
N GLY A 356 -6.03 16.34 -7.44
CA GLY A 356 -6.13 17.47 -6.51
C GLY A 356 -6.97 17.12 -5.26
N GLY A 357 -8.13 16.48 -5.45
CA GLY A 357 -8.99 16.03 -4.35
C GLY A 357 -8.32 14.96 -3.48
N LEU A 358 -7.64 14.00 -4.10
CA LEU A 358 -6.86 12.98 -3.40
C LEU A 358 -5.66 13.58 -2.66
N GLY A 359 -5.02 14.61 -3.23
CA GLY A 359 -3.98 15.37 -2.54
C GLY A 359 -4.49 16.12 -1.32
N LEU A 360 -5.67 16.74 -1.41
CA LEU A 360 -6.31 17.36 -0.25
C LEU A 360 -6.67 16.32 0.81
N TYR A 361 -7.24 15.17 0.41
CA TYR A 361 -7.52 14.07 1.32
C TYR A 361 -6.26 13.61 2.05
N THR A 362 -5.17 13.39 1.30
CA THR A 362 -3.88 12.98 1.83
C THR A 362 -3.33 14.03 2.80
N TYR A 363 -3.41 15.31 2.44
CA TYR A 363 -2.98 16.41 3.31
C TYR A 363 -3.76 16.49 4.62
N ILE A 364 -5.07 16.25 4.60
CA ILE A 364 -5.94 16.24 5.79
C ILE A 364 -5.68 15.01 6.66
N ASN A 365 -5.46 13.84 6.05
CA ASN A 365 -5.31 12.57 6.76
C ASN A 365 -3.85 12.16 7.00
N ARG A 366 -2.86 13.01 6.67
CA ARG A 366 -1.42 12.70 6.79
C ARG A 366 -0.94 12.32 8.19
N GLU A 367 -1.70 12.69 9.22
CA GLU A 367 -1.46 12.45 10.65
C GLU A 367 -2.58 11.62 11.28
N ARG A 368 -3.55 11.15 10.48
CA ARG A 368 -4.68 10.37 10.99
C ARG A 368 -4.22 8.94 11.21
N HIS A 369 -4.41 8.41 12.41
CA HIS A 369 -4.22 6.99 12.66
C HIS A 369 -5.57 6.27 12.73
N VAL A 370 -5.71 5.23 11.93
CA VAL A 370 -6.81 4.27 11.96
C VAL A 370 -6.52 3.26 13.08
N ASP A 371 -7.56 2.88 13.84
CA ASP A 371 -7.46 1.88 14.89
C ASP A 371 -7.40 0.48 14.25
N ASP A 372 -6.20 0.10 13.81
CA ASP A 372 -5.87 -1.18 13.18
C ASP A 372 -4.51 -1.73 13.66
N ARG A 373 -4.10 -2.86 13.10
CA ARG A 373 -2.89 -3.60 13.51
C ARG A 373 -1.57 -2.98 13.04
N TYR A 374 -1.61 -1.97 12.17
CA TYR A 374 -0.42 -1.46 11.51
C TYR A 374 0.20 -0.31 12.31
N ASN A 375 1.23 -0.64 13.09
CA ASN A 375 1.98 0.34 13.88
C ASN A 375 3.13 0.97 13.07
N LEU A 376 3.38 2.28 13.22
CA LEU A 376 4.44 2.97 12.48
C LEU A 376 5.79 3.02 13.20
N GLU A 377 5.88 2.59 14.46
CA GLU A 377 7.11 2.68 15.26
C GLU A 377 7.75 1.31 15.48
N PHE A 378 8.94 1.10 14.89
CA PHE A 378 9.71 -0.14 15.00
C PHE A 378 11.14 0.10 15.51
N ASP A 379 11.31 0.90 16.56
CA ASP A 379 12.52 0.76 17.35
C ASP A 379 12.43 -0.55 18.16
N ASN A 380 13.37 -1.46 17.92
CA ASN A 380 13.42 -2.76 18.59
C ASN A 380 13.57 -2.64 20.12
N ALA A 381 14.13 -1.52 20.60
CA ALA A 381 14.20 -1.26 22.03
C ALA A 381 12.83 -0.84 22.64
N ALA A 382 11.85 -0.47 21.81
CA ALA A 382 10.55 0.05 22.23
C ALA A 382 9.40 -1.00 22.18
N VAL A 383 9.63 -2.17 21.56
CA VAL A 383 8.61 -3.22 21.43
C VAL A 383 8.36 -3.87 22.79
N ASN A 384 7.25 -3.50 23.42
CA ASN A 384 6.75 -4.13 24.64
C ASN A 384 5.58 -5.04 24.26
N TYR A 385 5.72 -6.33 24.57
CA TYR A 385 4.70 -7.35 24.28
C TYR A 385 3.60 -7.41 25.35
N ASN A 386 3.66 -6.60 26.41
CA ASN A 386 2.55 -6.48 27.34
C ASN A 386 1.40 -5.67 26.72
N LEU A 387 0.18 -5.96 27.14
CA LEU A 387 -1.00 -5.19 26.76
C LEU A 387 -0.87 -3.73 27.21
N TYR A 388 -1.12 -2.81 26.29
CA TYR A 388 -1.14 -1.38 26.56
C TYR A 388 -2.52 -0.96 27.05
N ILE A 389 -2.65 -0.61 28.33
CA ILE A 389 -3.94 -0.20 28.90
C ILE A 389 -3.90 1.31 29.16
N ASP A 390 -4.67 2.07 28.38
CA ASP A 390 -4.82 3.51 28.57
C ASP A 390 -5.91 3.83 29.62
N GLU A 391 -5.96 5.09 30.06
CA GLU A 391 -6.98 5.64 30.96
C GLU A 391 -8.41 5.41 30.43
N GLU A 392 -8.58 5.41 29.11
CA GLU A 392 -9.87 5.18 28.44
C GLU A 392 -10.33 3.71 28.51
N ASP A 393 -9.39 2.76 28.53
CA ASP A 393 -9.69 1.32 28.53
C ASP A 393 -9.83 0.75 29.96
N LEU A 394 -9.24 1.44 30.93
CA LEU A 394 -9.20 1.10 32.36
C LEU A 394 -10.55 0.66 32.97
N PRO A 395 -11.69 1.36 32.74
CA PRO A 395 -12.98 0.95 33.26
C PRO A 395 -13.46 -0.40 32.69
N TYR A 396 -13.24 -0.62 31.40
CA TYR A 396 -13.62 -1.87 30.74
C TYR A 396 -12.74 -3.02 31.22
N VAL A 397 -11.42 -2.82 31.27
CA VAL A 397 -10.47 -3.82 31.78
C VAL A 397 -10.81 -4.26 33.20
N LYS A 398 -11.08 -3.31 34.11
CA LYS A 398 -11.50 -3.66 35.48
C LYS A 398 -12.78 -4.49 35.50
N SER A 399 -13.77 -4.11 34.68
CA SER A 399 -15.03 -4.88 34.58
C SER A 399 -14.83 -6.31 34.06
N LEU A 400 -13.83 -6.54 33.21
CA LEU A 400 -13.49 -7.89 32.73
C LEU A 400 -12.75 -8.69 33.80
N LEU A 401 -11.81 -8.08 34.52
CA LEU A 401 -11.06 -8.77 35.59
C LEU A 401 -11.97 -9.25 36.72
N GLU A 402 -13.08 -8.56 36.99
CA GLU A 402 -14.08 -8.95 38.00
C GLU A 402 -15.01 -10.10 37.54
N LYS A 403 -15.12 -10.36 36.24
CA LYS A 403 -15.96 -11.43 35.69
C LYS A 403 -15.29 -12.80 35.82
N PRO A 404 -16.04 -13.91 35.92
CA PRO A 404 -15.47 -15.23 35.76
C PRO A 404 -15.00 -15.45 34.31
N THR A 405 -13.93 -16.22 34.12
CA THR A 405 -13.46 -16.63 32.79
C THR A 405 -14.48 -17.58 32.16
N THR A 406 -14.97 -17.23 30.97
CA THR A 406 -15.95 -18.03 30.24
C THR A 406 -15.30 -18.71 29.05
N ALA A 407 -15.34 -20.05 29.01
CA ALA A 407 -14.89 -20.81 27.86
C ALA A 407 -15.88 -20.65 26.70
N ILE A 408 -15.37 -20.40 25.50
CA ILE A 408 -16.19 -20.33 24.28
C ILE A 408 -16.60 -21.75 23.91
N THR A 409 -17.90 -21.99 23.74
CA THR A 409 -18.45 -23.27 23.28
C THR A 409 -18.94 -23.11 21.84
N SER A 410 -18.47 -23.99 20.95
CA SER A 410 -18.99 -24.15 19.58
C SER A 410 -19.49 -25.58 19.39
N THR A 411 -20.40 -25.81 18.45
CA THR A 411 -20.85 -27.17 18.14
C THR A 411 -19.71 -27.99 17.51
N PRO A 412 -19.47 -29.24 17.98
CA PRO A 412 -18.46 -30.10 17.37
C PRO A 412 -18.89 -30.45 15.95
N ASP A 413 -18.01 -30.24 14.99
CA ASP A 413 -18.13 -30.77 13.63
C ASP A 413 -16.82 -31.49 13.32
N PRO A 414 -16.84 -32.78 12.96
CA PRO A 414 -15.63 -33.54 12.73
C PRO A 414 -15.10 -33.20 11.34
N LEU A 415 -14.40 -32.06 11.18
CA LEU A 415 -13.41 -31.83 10.12
C LEU A 415 -12.74 -30.44 10.26
N GLN A 416 -11.42 -30.46 10.07
CA GLN A 416 -10.45 -29.36 9.97
C GLN A 416 -10.06 -28.65 11.28
N ALA A 417 -9.04 -29.24 11.93
CA ALA A 417 -8.03 -28.42 12.60
C ALA A 417 -7.38 -27.50 11.54
N PRO A 418 -7.20 -26.19 11.80
CA PRO A 418 -6.21 -25.42 11.08
C PRO A 418 -4.87 -26.12 11.28
N ALA A 419 -4.12 -26.24 10.21
CA ALA A 419 -2.83 -26.92 10.19
C ALA A 419 -2.00 -26.48 11.40
N HIS A 420 -1.68 -27.43 12.27
CA HIS A 420 -0.62 -27.30 13.23
C HIS A 420 0.65 -26.94 12.46
N PHE A 421 1.07 -25.68 12.48
CA PHE A 421 2.47 -25.36 12.27
C PHE A 421 3.21 -25.89 13.51
N ALA A 422 4.01 -26.92 13.29
CA ALA A 422 4.93 -27.42 14.30
C ALA A 422 5.93 -26.32 14.67
N PRO A 423 6.35 -26.20 15.94
CA PRO A 423 7.46 -25.34 16.29
C PRO A 423 8.72 -25.88 15.60
N LEU A 424 9.31 -25.08 14.69
CA LEU A 424 10.54 -25.43 13.98
C LEU A 424 11.81 -25.20 14.81
N PHE A 425 11.67 -24.93 16.12
CA PHE A 425 12.78 -24.93 17.06
C PHE A 425 12.34 -25.58 18.37
N SER A 426 12.73 -26.85 18.55
CA SER A 426 12.95 -27.41 19.88
C SER A 426 14.23 -26.80 20.43
N ASP A 427 14.18 -26.30 21.66
CA ASP A 427 15.37 -25.97 22.44
C ASP A 427 16.37 -27.13 22.41
N GLY A 428 17.60 -26.86 21.95
CA GLY A 428 18.72 -27.78 22.12
C GLY A 428 19.76 -27.77 21.01
N ALA A 429 20.68 -26.80 21.02
CA ALA A 429 22.09 -27.03 20.70
C ALA A 429 22.94 -25.84 21.17
N ALA A 430 23.37 -25.92 22.43
CA ALA A 430 24.62 -25.31 22.82
C ALA A 430 25.76 -25.99 22.04
N ASN A 431 26.79 -25.20 21.70
CA ASN A 431 28.02 -25.57 21.00
C ASN A 431 27.83 -25.95 19.53
N ASP A 432 28.23 -25.04 18.63
CA ASP A 432 29.38 -25.36 17.79
C ASP A 432 30.09 -24.09 17.33
N ALA A 433 31.41 -24.15 17.47
CA ALA A 433 32.34 -23.08 17.23
C ALA A 433 32.38 -22.69 15.75
N ILE A 434 32.61 -21.41 15.49
CA ILE A 434 33.02 -20.87 14.20
C ILE A 434 34.34 -21.56 13.79
N PRO A 435 34.42 -22.27 12.65
CA PRO A 435 35.69 -22.53 12.01
C PRO A 435 36.02 -21.31 11.15
N SER A 436 36.95 -20.51 11.65
CA SER A 436 37.66 -19.51 10.87
C SER A 436 38.53 -20.20 9.82
N GLU A 437 37.99 -20.51 8.65
CA GLU A 437 38.75 -20.85 7.44
C GLU A 437 37.84 -20.93 6.21
N THR A 438 37.82 -19.87 5.39
CA THR A 438 37.76 -19.88 3.91
C THR A 438 37.56 -18.44 3.40
N LEU A 439 38.48 -17.57 3.79
CA LEU A 439 38.71 -16.30 3.10
C LEU A 439 39.73 -16.57 2.01
N ASN A 440 39.26 -16.93 0.82
CA ASN A 440 39.92 -16.82 -0.49
C ASN A 440 39.26 -17.79 -1.47
N GLN A 441 38.48 -17.28 -2.41
CA GLN A 441 38.76 -17.45 -3.85
C GLN A 441 37.69 -16.76 -4.72
N GLN A 442 38.22 -15.91 -5.60
CA GLN A 442 37.73 -15.62 -6.96
C GLN A 442 36.47 -14.74 -7.12
N MET A 443 36.74 -13.43 -7.17
CA MET A 443 36.10 -12.55 -8.16
C MET A 443 36.47 -13.00 -9.59
N PRO A 444 35.52 -12.98 -10.54
CA PRO A 444 35.83 -12.76 -11.93
C PRO A 444 35.48 -11.32 -12.32
N SER A 445 36.54 -10.58 -12.65
CA SER A 445 36.51 -9.36 -13.46
C SER A 445 36.14 -9.68 -14.91
N THR A 446 35.23 -8.91 -15.51
CA THR A 446 35.25 -8.41 -16.92
C THR A 446 33.99 -7.53 -17.08
N SER A 447 34.02 -6.21 -17.29
CA SER A 447 34.47 -5.43 -18.48
C SER A 447 33.86 -5.92 -19.81
N ILE A 448 32.70 -5.38 -20.20
CA ILE A 448 32.49 -4.27 -21.17
C ILE A 448 31.18 -3.59 -20.79
#